data_AF-A0A529HEH5-F1
#
_entry.id   AF-A0A529HEH5-F1
#
_cell.length_a   1.000
_cell.length_b   1.000
_cell.length_c   1.000
_cell.angle_alpha   90.00
_cell.angle_beta   90.00
_cell.angle_gamma   90.00
#
_symmetry.space_group_name_H-M   'P 1'
#
loop_
_entity.id
_entity.type
_entity.pdbx_description
1 polymer ?
#
loop_
_entity_poly.entity_id
_entity_poly.type
_entity_poly.pdbx_seq_one_letter_code
_entity_poly.pdbx_strand_id
1 'polypeptide(L)'
;QVRIDAHPWSRAVADWLIAFLGKRRSDPTKLNLSFGIDPAAIFAGTGRLRMSIEALQESMPQSMAHFFSMGVPGVLLEADGRVFHNAGATEAQELGTMLASAVSYLRMFEKA
;
A
#
# COMPACT_ATOMS: atom_id res chain seq x y z
N GLN A 1 8.52 -2.99 -13.86
CA GLN A 1 7.50 -2.83 -12.80
C GLN A 1 6.55 -1.73 -13.24
N VAL A 2 5.24 -1.94 -13.15
CA VAL A 2 4.24 -0.89 -13.36
C VAL A 2 3.77 -0.43 -11.98
N ARG A 3 3.97 0.86 -11.68
CA ARG A 3 3.52 1.49 -10.43
C ARG A 3 2.29 2.34 -10.69
N ILE A 4 1.30 2.24 -9.81
CA ILE A 4 0.05 2.98 -9.89
C ILE A 4 -0.12 3.81 -8.61
N ASP A 5 0.11 5.12 -8.72
CA ASP A 5 0.06 6.05 -7.59
C ASP A 5 -1.32 6.73 -7.48
N ALA A 6 -2.37 5.93 -7.22
CA ALA A 6 -3.73 6.47 -7.06
C ALA A 6 -4.07 6.98 -5.64
N HIS A 7 -3.10 6.94 -4.73
CA HIS A 7 -3.16 7.42 -3.34
C HIS A 7 -4.46 7.02 -2.60
N PRO A 8 -5.38 7.89 -2.12
CA PRO A 8 -6.51 7.41 -1.32
C PRO A 8 -7.49 6.51 -2.09
N TRP A 9 -7.27 6.29 -3.39
CA TRP A 9 -8.00 5.37 -4.27
C TRP A 9 -7.19 4.13 -4.69
N SER A 10 -5.93 3.98 -4.25
CA SER A 10 -5.02 2.89 -4.62
C SER A 10 -5.66 1.51 -4.53
N ARG A 11 -6.43 1.25 -3.46
CA ARG A 11 -7.16 -0.01 -3.31
C ARG A 11 -8.21 -0.22 -4.40
N ALA A 12 -9.08 0.76 -4.61
CA ALA A 12 -10.13 0.66 -5.63
C ALA A 12 -9.54 0.47 -7.04
N VAL A 13 -8.40 1.12 -7.31
CA VAL A 13 -7.68 0.96 -8.57
C VAL A 13 -7.03 -0.42 -8.68
N ALA A 14 -6.51 -0.98 -7.58
CA ALA A 14 -5.99 -2.35 -7.56
C ALA A 14 -7.09 -3.37 -7.91
N ASP A 15 -8.26 -3.26 -7.27
CA ASP A 15 -9.40 -4.14 -7.54
C ASP A 15 -9.88 -4.01 -9.00
N TRP A 16 -9.95 -2.77 -9.52
CA TRP A 16 -10.30 -2.51 -10.92
C TRP A 16 -9.31 -3.13 -11.90
N LEU A 17 -8.00 -3.01 -11.64
CA LEU A 17 -6.97 -3.55 -12.53
C LEU A 17 -7.07 -5.08 -12.61
N ILE A 18 -7.24 -5.76 -11.48
CA ILE A 18 -7.39 -7.21 -11.45
C ILE A 18 -8.63 -7.63 -12.25
N ALA A 19 -9.77 -6.95 -12.06
CA ALA A 19 -10.98 -7.22 -12.82
C ALA A 19 -10.78 -6.99 -14.34
N PHE A 20 -10.02 -5.95 -14.72
CA PHE A 20 -9.68 -5.65 -16.10
C PHE A 20 -8.81 -6.75 -16.73
N LEU A 21 -7.77 -7.21 -16.03
CA LEU A 21 -6.89 -8.27 -16.50
C LEU A 21 -7.64 -9.60 -16.71
N GLY A 22 -8.56 -9.92 -15.78
CA GLY A 22 -9.44 -11.09 -15.91
C GLY A 22 -10.29 -11.04 -17.19
N LYS A 23 -10.90 -9.87 -17.51
CA LYS A 23 -11.66 -9.69 -18.76
C LYS A 23 -10.80 -9.84 -20.01
N ARG A 24 -9.53 -9.43 -19.94
CA ARG A 24 -8.55 -9.57 -21.04
C ARG A 24 -7.92 -10.96 -21.13
N ARG A 25 -8.25 -11.89 -20.22
CA ARG A 25 -7.60 -13.21 -20.08
C ARG A 25 -6.07 -13.10 -20.00
N SER A 26 -5.60 -12.01 -19.41
CA SER A 26 -4.17 -11.78 -19.18
C SER A 26 -3.77 -12.42 -17.87
N ASP A 27 -2.62 -13.08 -17.86
CA ASP A 27 -2.07 -13.71 -16.67
C ASP A 27 -1.47 -12.64 -15.74
N PRO A 28 -2.10 -12.34 -14.59
CA PRO A 28 -1.61 -11.30 -13.69
C PRO A 28 -0.28 -11.69 -13.03
N THR A 29 0.08 -12.98 -13.00
CA THR A 29 1.36 -13.44 -12.43
C THR A 29 2.57 -13.02 -13.29
N LYS A 30 2.33 -12.64 -14.55
CA LYS A 30 3.36 -12.11 -15.45
C LYS A 30 3.61 -10.61 -15.27
N LEU A 31 2.84 -9.95 -14.40
CA LEU A 31 2.97 -8.53 -14.14
C LEU A 31 3.72 -8.32 -12.83
N ASN A 32 4.64 -7.36 -12.81
CA ASN A 32 5.23 -6.84 -11.59
C ASN A 32 4.56 -5.50 -11.26
N LEU A 33 3.66 -5.51 -10.28
CA LEU A 33 2.78 -4.40 -9.95
C LEU A 33 3.16 -3.75 -8.60
N SER A 34 2.98 -2.43 -8.51
CA SER A 34 2.88 -1.72 -7.23
C SER A 34 1.64 -0.83 -7.23
N PHE A 35 0.90 -0.84 -6.13
CA PHE A 35 -0.35 -0.09 -5.97
C PHE A 35 -0.21 1.18 -5.14
N GLY A 36 0.99 1.48 -4.59
CA GLY A 36 1.20 2.70 -3.81
C GLY A 36 0.28 2.84 -2.60
N ILE A 37 -0.12 1.73 -1.98
CA ILE A 37 -0.95 1.78 -0.77
C ILE A 37 -0.02 2.07 0.41
N ASP A 38 -0.14 3.26 0.97
CA ASP A 38 0.63 3.68 2.14
C ASP A 38 -0.26 4.49 3.11
N PRO A 39 -0.89 3.83 4.10
CA PRO A 39 -1.71 4.51 5.10
C PRO A 39 -0.96 5.57 5.91
N ALA A 40 0.32 5.34 6.23
CA ALA A 40 1.14 6.28 6.97
C ALA A 40 1.42 7.55 6.14
N ALA A 41 1.78 7.38 4.86
CA ALA A 41 1.98 8.53 3.98
C ALA A 41 0.68 9.28 3.69
N ILE A 42 -0.45 8.58 3.52
CA ILE A 42 -1.77 9.20 3.38
C ILE A 42 -2.09 10.03 4.63
N PHE A 43 -1.89 9.47 5.82
CA PHE A 43 -2.19 10.16 7.06
C PHE A 43 -1.29 11.39 7.25
N ALA A 44 0.02 11.24 7.01
CA ALA A 44 0.98 12.33 7.09
C ALA A 44 0.68 13.46 6.09
N GLY A 45 0.35 13.12 4.84
CA GLY A 45 0.13 14.10 3.78
C GLY A 45 -1.23 14.78 3.80
N THR A 46 -2.26 14.11 4.33
CA THR A 46 -3.64 14.62 4.28
C THR A 46 -4.22 14.98 5.65
N GLY A 47 -3.56 14.59 6.74
CA GLY A 47 -4.03 14.76 8.12
C GLY A 47 -5.24 13.88 8.48
N ARG A 48 -5.64 12.93 7.63
CA ARG A 48 -6.84 12.10 7.84
C ARG A 48 -6.74 10.70 7.26
N LEU A 49 -7.46 9.77 7.89
CA LEU A 49 -7.74 8.43 7.38
C LEU A 49 -9.26 8.25 7.26
N ARG A 50 -9.69 7.27 6.45
CA ARG A 50 -11.13 6.95 6.29
C ARG A 50 -11.72 6.23 7.51
N MET A 51 -10.88 5.70 8.39
CA MET A 51 -11.21 4.95 9.60
C MET A 51 -10.14 5.22 10.66
N SER A 52 -10.33 4.74 11.89
CA SER A 52 -9.31 4.85 12.94
C SER A 52 -8.09 3.98 12.61
N ILE A 53 -6.95 4.25 13.27
CA ILE A 53 -5.74 3.45 13.08
C ILE A 53 -5.97 2.01 13.52
N GLU A 54 -6.71 1.80 14.60
CA GLU A 54 -7.07 0.47 15.13
C GLU A 54 -7.90 -0.30 14.11
N ALA A 55 -8.96 0.31 13.57
CA ALA A 55 -9.81 -0.32 12.56
C ALA A 55 -9.05 -0.61 11.26
N LEU A 56 -8.10 0.26 10.88
CA LEU A 56 -7.21 0.02 9.75
C LEU A 56 -6.31 -1.20 10.00
N GLN A 57 -5.69 -1.29 11.18
CA GLN A 57 -4.82 -2.41 11.54
C GLN A 57 -5.56 -3.75 11.57
N GLU A 58 -6.79 -3.78 12.09
CA GLU A 58 -7.62 -4.99 12.13
C GLU A 58 -8.12 -5.42 10.75
N SER A 59 -8.50 -4.47 9.90
CA SER A 59 -9.16 -4.77 8.61
C SER A 59 -8.19 -4.94 7.44
N MET A 60 -7.01 -4.31 7.47
CA MET A 60 -6.10 -4.27 6.32
C MET A 60 -5.67 -5.66 5.85
N PRO A 61 -5.22 -6.60 6.71
CA PRO A 61 -4.74 -7.90 6.25
C PRO A 61 -5.81 -8.68 5.51
N GLN A 62 -7.02 -8.77 6.10
CA GLN A 62 -8.15 -9.44 5.48
C GLN A 62 -8.55 -8.76 4.16
N SER A 63 -8.48 -7.43 4.11
CA SER A 63 -8.76 -6.70 2.88
C SER A 63 -7.79 -7.10 1.76
N MET A 64 -6.55 -7.46 2.07
CA MET A 64 -5.52 -7.80 1.07
C MET A 64 -5.44 -9.30 0.76
N ALA A 65 -6.12 -10.16 1.51
CA ALA A 65 -6.07 -11.62 1.38
C ALA A 65 -6.29 -12.13 -0.07
N HIS A 66 -7.20 -11.49 -0.80
CA HIS A 66 -7.45 -11.84 -2.20
C HIS A 66 -6.19 -11.68 -3.09
N PHE A 67 -5.42 -10.61 -2.90
CA PHE A 67 -4.19 -10.37 -3.66
C PHE A 67 -3.12 -11.42 -3.37
N PHE A 68 -2.97 -11.82 -2.10
CA PHE A 68 -2.06 -12.91 -1.74
C PHE A 68 -2.50 -14.24 -2.36
N SER A 69 -3.80 -14.54 -2.35
CA SER A 69 -4.33 -15.79 -2.92
C SER A 69 -4.09 -15.93 -4.43
N MET A 70 -4.01 -14.82 -5.16
CA MET A 70 -3.76 -14.81 -6.60
C MET A 70 -2.28 -15.00 -6.97
N GLY A 71 -1.36 -14.92 -6.01
CA GLY A 71 0.08 -15.06 -6.26
C GLY A 71 0.65 -14.00 -7.21
N VAL A 72 0.01 -12.83 -7.31
CA VAL A 72 0.47 -11.74 -8.18
C VAL A 72 1.78 -11.19 -7.63
N PRO A 73 2.90 -11.24 -8.37
CA PRO A 73 4.15 -10.68 -7.90
C PRO A 73 4.04 -9.16 -7.86
N GLY A 74 4.14 -8.57 -6.68
CA GLY A 74 4.02 -7.14 -6.53
C GLY A 74 4.13 -6.62 -5.11
N VAL A 75 4.12 -5.29 -5.01
CA VAL A 75 4.14 -4.56 -3.75
C VAL A 75 2.73 -4.06 -3.45
N LEU A 76 2.17 -4.56 -2.36
CA LEU A 76 0.84 -4.19 -1.90
C LEU A 76 0.89 -2.95 -1.00
N LEU A 77 1.74 -2.98 0.03
CA LEU A 77 2.00 -1.86 0.92
C LEU A 77 3.40 -1.29 0.68
N GLU A 78 3.48 0.04 0.57
CA GLU A 78 4.73 0.77 0.40
C GLU A 78 5.02 1.64 1.63
N ALA A 79 6.29 1.83 1.94
CA ALA A 79 6.77 2.82 2.90
C ALA A 79 7.36 4.01 2.13
N ASP A 80 6.53 4.96 1.76
CA ASP A 80 6.83 6.11 0.92
C ASP A 80 7.35 7.30 1.73
N GLY A 81 8.65 7.60 1.57
CA GLY A 81 9.32 8.74 2.21
C GLY A 81 8.95 10.09 1.62
N ARG A 82 8.41 10.14 0.38
CA ARG A 82 8.26 11.39 -0.39
C ARG A 82 7.44 12.44 0.34
N VAL A 83 6.38 12.03 1.05
CA VAL A 83 5.53 12.97 1.78
C VAL A 83 6.28 13.66 2.92
N PHE A 84 7.19 12.96 3.59
CA PHE A 84 8.00 13.48 4.68
C PHE A 84 9.14 14.34 4.13
N HIS A 85 9.82 13.86 3.08
CA HIS A 85 10.84 14.61 2.36
C HIS A 85 10.33 15.98 1.91
N ASN A 86 9.18 15.99 1.21
CA ASN A 86 8.56 17.21 0.68
C ASN A 86 8.09 18.16 1.80
N ALA A 87 7.87 17.65 3.01
CA ALA A 87 7.53 18.44 4.19
C ALA A 87 8.78 19.01 4.91
N GLY A 88 10.00 18.76 4.39
CA GLY A 88 11.25 19.26 4.95
C GLY A 88 11.91 18.33 5.97
N ALA A 89 11.58 17.04 5.96
CA ALA A 89 12.30 16.05 6.75
C ALA A 89 13.77 15.98 6.33
N THR A 90 14.67 15.83 7.30
CA THR A 90 16.06 15.45 7.02
C THR A 90 16.14 14.02 6.49
N GLU A 91 17.23 13.66 5.82
CA GLU A 91 17.48 12.29 5.34
C GLU A 91 17.27 11.22 6.43
N ALA A 92 17.73 11.50 7.65
CA ALA A 92 17.57 10.58 8.78
C ALA A 92 16.11 10.44 9.23
N GLN A 93 15.32 11.52 9.17
CA GLN A 93 13.91 11.50 9.51
C GLN A 93 13.07 10.81 8.43
N GLU A 94 13.38 11.04 7.16
CA GLU A 94 12.74 10.34 6.04
C GLU A 94 12.98 8.83 6.16
N LEU A 95 14.24 8.41 6.27
CA LEU A 95 14.60 7.00 6.42
C LEU A 95 13.99 6.38 7.69
N GLY A 96 14.06 7.09 8.81
CA GLY A 96 13.47 6.63 10.08
C GLY A 96 11.97 6.40 9.96
N THR A 97 11.25 7.30 9.28
CA THR A 97 9.80 7.17 9.08
C THR A 97 9.44 6.06 8.09
N MET A 98 10.21 5.90 7.02
CA MET A 98 10.06 4.78 6.08
C MET A 98 10.22 3.43 6.79
N LEU A 99 11.29 3.27 7.57
CA LEU A 99 11.52 2.03 8.32
C LEU A 99 10.44 1.77 9.37
N ALA A 100 10.00 2.80 10.09
CA ALA A 100 8.91 2.68 11.06
C ALA A 100 7.59 2.25 10.40
N SER A 101 7.28 2.82 9.23
CA SER A 101 6.08 2.46 8.45
C SER A 101 6.16 1.02 7.96
N ALA A 102 7.29 0.62 7.38
CA ALA A 102 7.50 -0.76 6.92
C ALA A 102 7.36 -1.78 8.07
N VAL A 103 7.98 -1.52 9.23
CA VAL A 103 7.87 -2.38 10.41
C VAL A 103 6.43 -2.44 10.93
N SER A 104 5.72 -1.30 10.95
CA SER A 104 4.31 -1.24 11.32
C SER A 104 3.46 -2.15 10.43
N TYR A 105 3.70 -2.12 9.11
CA TYR A 105 2.99 -2.96 8.16
C TYR A 105 3.32 -4.44 8.33
N LEU A 106 4.59 -4.80 8.53
CA LEU A 106 4.97 -6.19 8.79
C LEU A 106 4.30 -6.72 10.06
N ARG A 107 4.32 -5.95 11.15
CA ARG A 107 3.66 -6.33 12.42
C ARG A 107 2.14 -6.44 12.29
N MET A 108 1.53 -5.60 11.46
CA MET A 108 0.09 -5.67 11.19
C MET A 108 -0.28 -7.00 10.51
N PHE A 109 0.55 -7.49 9.58
CA PHE A 109 0.35 -8.79 8.94
C PHE A 109 0.79 -9.99 9.80
N GLU A 110 1.77 -9.83 10.68
CA GLU A 110 2.20 -10.87 11.62
C GLU A 110 1.11 -11.23 12.65
N LYS A 111 0.27 -10.26 13.02
CA LYS A 111 -0.80 -10.44 14.01
C LYS A 111 -2.11 -11.01 13.47
N ALA A 112 -2.27 -11.05 12.14
CA ALA A 112 -3.50 -11.44 11.47
C ALA A 112 -3.52 -12.91 11.09
#